data_AF-A0A9E2L7N4-F1
#
_entry.id   AF-A0A9E2L7N4-F1
#
_cell.length_a   1.000
_cell.length_b   1.000
_cell.length_c   1.000
_cell.angle_alpha   90.00
_cell.angle_beta   90.00
_cell.angle_gamma   90.00
#
_symmetry.space_group_name_H-M   'P 1'
#
loop_
_entity.id
_entity.type
_entity.pdbx_description
1 polymer ?
#
loop_
_entity_poly.entity_id
_entity_poly.type
_entity_poly.pdbx_seq_one_letter_code
_entity_poly.pdbx_strand_id
1 'polypeptide(L)'
;MKGSLVILLFFALGVGCGHFHLLSANIDFSQASYAVLCALITCVGFSVGTDRETLRRFRSLSPSLALLPFCSILGTLAGSLCAWLLMGIHPLADWLAVGSDMGYYSLSSALIGEYKDAMLGSVAL
;
A
#
# COMPACT_ATOMS: atom_id res chain seq x y z
N MET A 1 -6.20 18.29 16.85
CA MET A 1 -4.92 17.73 17.35
C MET A 1 -5.09 16.47 18.22
N LYS A 2 -6.24 16.26 18.90
CA LYS A 2 -6.47 15.08 19.76
C LYS A 2 -6.28 13.72 19.05
N GLY A 3 -6.72 13.59 17.80
CA GLY A 3 -6.59 12.34 17.04
C GLY A 3 -5.14 11.92 16.73
N SER A 4 -4.26 12.88 16.46
CA SER A 4 -2.84 12.57 16.18
C SER A 4 -2.10 12.09 17.45
N LEU A 5 -2.48 12.60 18.62
CA LEU A 5 -1.92 12.17 19.90
C LEU A 5 -2.29 10.72 20.25
N VAL A 6 -3.51 10.29 19.88
CA VAL A 6 -3.93 8.89 20.03
C VAL A 6 -3.08 7.97 19.15
N ILE A 7 -2.84 8.33 17.89
CA ILE A 7 -1.99 7.55 16.97
C ILE A 7 -0.56 7.43 17.51
N LEU A 8 0.02 8.54 17.98
CA LEU A 8 1.35 8.57 18.59
C LEU A 8 1.44 7.69 19.84
N LEU A 9 0.39 7.67 20.67
CA LEU A 9 0.34 6.82 21.86
C LEU A 9 0.34 5.33 21.49
N PHE A 10 -0.52 4.91 20.55
CA PHE A 10 -0.54 3.53 20.08
C PHE A 10 0.77 3.11 19.42
N PHE A 11 1.39 4.02 18.66
CA PHE A 11 2.72 3.78 18.08
C PHE A 11 3.78 3.56 19.17
N ALA A 12 3.83 4.45 20.17
CA ALA A 12 4.79 4.33 21.28
C ALA A 12 4.56 3.05 22.12
N LEU A 13 3.31 2.67 22.36
CA LEU A 13 2.96 1.41 23.03
C LEU A 13 3.39 0.20 22.21
N GLY A 14 3.20 0.21 20.89
CA GLY A 14 3.66 -0.85 19.99
C GLY A 14 5.18 -1.04 20.03
N VAL A 15 5.94 0.06 19.96
CA VAL A 15 7.41 0.04 20.10
C VAL A 15 7.84 -0.51 21.46
N GLY A 16 7.18 -0.09 22.54
CA GLY A 16 7.43 -0.61 23.89
C GLY A 16 7.18 -2.11 23.99
N CYS A 17 6.02 -2.59 23.54
CA CYS A 17 5.67 -4.02 23.56
C CYS A 17 6.63 -4.88 22.73
N GLY A 18 7.10 -4.37 21.58
CA GLY A 18 8.14 -5.03 20.78
C GLY A 18 9.49 -5.08 21.49
N HIS A 19 9.92 -4.00 22.13
CA HIS A 19 11.20 -3.93 22.85
C HIS A 19 11.26 -4.88 24.05
N PHE A 20 10.17 -5.03 24.80
CA PHE A 20 10.11 -5.91 25.96
C PHE A 20 9.89 -7.39 25.61
N HIS A 21 9.84 -7.77 24.31
CA HIS A 21 9.50 -9.13 23.87
C HIS A 21 8.24 -9.70 24.54
N LEU A 22 7.28 -8.82 24.89
CA LEU A 22 6.04 -9.19 25.61
C LEU A 22 5.09 -10.03 24.77
N LEU A 23 5.24 -9.98 23.44
CA LEU A 23 4.55 -10.86 22.50
C LEU A 23 5.50 -12.00 22.13
N SER A 24 5.09 -13.23 22.43
CA SER A 24 5.82 -14.44 22.01
C SER A 24 6.08 -14.38 20.51
N ALA A 25 7.33 -14.60 20.08
CA ALA A 25 7.77 -14.59 18.68
C ALA A 25 7.09 -15.64 17.76
N ASN A 26 6.04 -16.32 18.26
CA ASN A 26 5.25 -17.30 17.54
C ASN A 26 3.94 -16.71 16.96
N ILE A 27 3.63 -15.44 17.21
CA ILE A 27 2.51 -14.78 16.54
C ILE A 27 2.99 -14.29 15.17
N ASP A 28 2.45 -14.87 14.12
CA ASP A 28 2.69 -14.44 12.75
C ASP A 28 1.95 -13.11 12.49
N PHE A 29 2.63 -12.00 12.79
CA PHE A 29 2.11 -10.65 12.56
C PHE A 29 1.86 -10.35 11.08
N SER A 30 2.46 -11.11 10.16
CA SER A 30 2.29 -10.91 8.73
C SER A 30 0.87 -11.27 8.30
N GLN A 31 0.40 -12.46 8.72
CA GLN A 31 -0.98 -12.87 8.47
C GLN A 31 -2.01 -11.98 9.18
N ALA A 32 -1.72 -11.56 10.41
CA ALA A 32 -2.58 -10.64 11.15
C ALA A 32 -2.69 -9.29 10.43
N SER A 33 -1.59 -8.75 9.93
CA SER A 33 -1.55 -7.48 9.20
C SER A 33 -2.30 -7.59 7.87
N TYR A 34 -2.10 -8.68 7.12
CA TYR A 34 -2.84 -8.95 5.89
C TYR A 34 -4.36 -9.01 6.14
N ALA A 35 -4.80 -9.74 7.17
CA ALA A 35 -6.21 -9.83 7.52
C ALA A 35 -6.83 -8.47 7.90
N VAL A 36 -6.10 -7.65 8.66
CA VAL A 36 -6.52 -6.29 9.02
C VAL A 36 -6.61 -5.39 7.80
N LEU A 37 -5.63 -5.45 6.88
CA LEU A 37 -5.65 -4.70 5.63
C LEU A 37 -6.86 -5.09 4.76
N CYS A 38 -7.15 -6.38 4.61
CA CYS A 38 -8.34 -6.85 3.90
C CYS A 38 -9.64 -6.34 4.55
N ALA A 39 -9.72 -6.37 5.88
CA ALA A 39 -10.86 -5.84 6.61
C ALA A 39 -11.03 -4.32 6.38
N LEU A 40 -9.93 -3.56 6.40
CA LEU A 40 -9.95 -2.12 6.15
C LEU A 40 -10.40 -1.79 4.71
N ILE A 41 -9.88 -2.51 3.70
CA ILE A 41 -10.31 -2.35 2.29
C ILE A 41 -11.81 -2.65 2.16
N THR A 42 -12.30 -3.68 2.86
CA THR A 42 -13.73 -4.02 2.89
C THR A 42 -14.56 -2.90 3.53
N CYS A 43 -14.10 -2.34 4.65
CA CYS A 43 -14.76 -1.22 5.31
C CYS A 43 -14.80 0.03 4.43
N VAL A 44 -13.70 0.35 3.74
CA VAL A 44 -13.65 1.46 2.78
C VAL A 44 -14.63 1.21 1.63
N GLY A 45 -14.63 0.00 1.05
CA GLY A 45 -15.56 -0.39 -0.01
C GLY A 45 -17.02 -0.28 0.43
N PHE A 46 -17.35 -0.71 1.65
CA PHE A 46 -18.68 -0.57 2.22
C PHE A 46 -19.08 0.90 2.44
N SER A 47 -18.17 1.74 2.95
CA SER A 47 -18.40 3.17 3.15
C SER A 47 -18.68 3.89 1.84
N VAL A 48 -17.91 3.60 0.79
CA VAL A 48 -18.10 4.16 -0.55
C VAL A 48 -19.39 3.63 -1.20
N GLY A 49 -19.67 2.34 -1.05
CA GLY A 49 -20.87 1.69 -1.60
C GLY A 49 -22.18 2.17 -0.97
N THR A 50 -22.13 2.64 0.27
CA THR A 50 -23.30 3.20 0.96
C THR A 50 -23.57 4.65 0.53
N ASP A 51 -22.54 5.38 0.09
CA ASP A 51 -22.67 6.75 -0.38
C ASP A 51 -23.14 6.84 -1.85
N ARG A 52 -24.46 7.01 -2.01
CA ARG A 52 -25.10 7.14 -3.32
C ARG A 52 -24.66 8.39 -4.10
N GLU A 53 -24.16 9.42 -3.44
CA GLU A 53 -23.67 10.63 -4.12
C GLU A 53 -22.30 10.35 -4.76
N THR A 54 -21.41 9.70 -4.00
CA THR A 54 -20.11 9.23 -4.52
C THR A 54 -20.29 8.23 -5.66
N LEU A 55 -21.22 7.28 -5.55
CA LEU A 55 -21.56 6.33 -6.63
C LEU A 55 -22.15 7.03 -7.87
N ARG A 56 -23.01 8.04 -7.69
CA ARG A 56 -23.55 8.83 -8.81
C ARG A 56 -22.46 9.62 -9.51
N ARG A 57 -21.54 10.24 -8.74
CA ARG A 57 -20.35 10.90 -9.29
C ARG A 57 -19.54 9.88 -10.10
N PHE A 58 -19.25 8.71 -9.53
CA PHE A 58 -18.60 7.56 -10.20
C PHE A 58 -19.22 7.20 -11.55
N ARG A 59 -20.56 7.13 -11.61
CA ARG A 59 -21.29 6.82 -12.84
C ARG A 59 -21.38 7.98 -13.84
N SER A 60 -21.32 9.22 -13.36
CA SER A 60 -21.32 10.43 -14.19
C SER A 60 -19.93 10.81 -14.73
N LEU A 61 -18.87 10.09 -14.30
CA LEU A 61 -17.54 10.28 -14.86
C LEU A 61 -17.54 9.89 -16.33
N SER A 62 -17.20 10.86 -17.16
CA SER A 62 -16.95 10.63 -18.59
C SER A 62 -15.86 9.56 -18.77
N PRO A 63 -15.93 8.71 -19.81
CA PRO A 63 -14.92 7.70 -20.10
C PRO A 63 -13.50 8.27 -20.29
N SER A 64 -13.37 9.58 -20.53
CA SER A 64 -12.09 10.28 -20.56
C SER A 64 -11.38 10.29 -19.19
N LEU A 65 -12.11 10.27 -18.06
CA LEU A 65 -11.48 10.14 -16.75
C LEU A 65 -11.07 8.69 -16.41
N ALA A 66 -11.63 7.69 -17.10
CA ALA A 66 -11.15 6.32 -17.01
C ALA A 66 -9.81 6.12 -17.76
N LEU A 67 -9.48 7.01 -18.70
CA LEU A 67 -8.17 7.05 -19.36
C LEU A 67 -7.08 7.65 -18.47
N LEU A 68 -7.42 8.48 -17.48
CA LEU A 68 -6.44 9.03 -16.53
C LEU A 68 -5.67 7.96 -15.74
N PRO A 69 -6.33 7.00 -15.07
CA PRO A 69 -5.62 5.94 -14.37
C PRO A 69 -4.80 5.10 -15.34
N PHE A 70 -5.30 4.82 -16.55
CA PHE A 70 -4.55 4.06 -17.55
C PHE A 70 -3.29 4.80 -18.03
N CYS A 71 -3.39 6.10 -18.28
CA CYS A 71 -2.28 6.96 -18.65
C CYS A 71 -1.27 7.09 -17.49
N SER A 72 -1.76 7.20 -16.26
CA SER A 72 -0.92 7.20 -15.06
C SER A 72 -0.18 5.88 -14.91
N ILE A 73 -0.84 4.74 -15.12
CA ILE A 73 -0.24 3.41 -15.06
C ILE A 73 0.90 3.29 -16.08
N LEU A 74 0.62 3.64 -17.34
CA LEU A 74 1.63 3.61 -18.40
C LEU A 74 2.78 4.58 -18.11
N GLY A 75 2.47 5.77 -17.57
CA GLY A 75 3.46 6.76 -17.16
C GLY A 75 4.36 6.26 -16.03
N THR A 76 3.80 5.62 -15.00
CA THR A 76 4.58 5.07 -13.88
C THR A 76 5.44 3.89 -14.33
N LEU A 77 4.93 3.01 -15.20
CA LEU A 77 5.70 1.90 -15.78
C LEU A 77 6.82 2.41 -16.71
N ALA A 78 6.55 3.42 -17.52
CA ALA A 78 7.58 4.04 -18.36
C ALA A 78 8.63 4.77 -17.51
N GLY A 79 8.20 5.43 -16.43
CA GLY A 79 9.07 6.10 -15.47
C GLY A 79 9.97 5.13 -14.71
N SER A 80 9.43 4.00 -14.22
CA SER A 80 10.21 2.97 -13.55
C SER A 80 11.20 2.29 -14.48
N LEU A 81 10.84 2.08 -15.75
CA LEU A 81 11.74 1.60 -16.79
C LEU A 81 12.87 2.59 -17.10
N CYS A 82 12.56 3.89 -17.16
CA CYS A 82 13.53 4.95 -17.36
C CYS A 82 14.50 5.07 -16.17
N ALA A 83 13.99 4.97 -14.94
CA ALA A 83 14.79 4.96 -13.72
C ALA A 83 15.71 3.72 -13.66
N TRP A 84 15.21 2.55 -14.06
CA TRP A 84 16.02 1.35 -14.20
C TRP A 84 17.15 1.54 -15.22
N LEU A 85 16.88 2.18 -16.37
CA LEU A 85 17.90 2.44 -17.39
C LEU A 85 18.99 3.40 -16.89
N LEU A 86 18.65 4.36 -16.01
CA LEU A 86 19.62 5.28 -15.41
C LEU A 86 20.45 4.65 -14.29
N MET A 87 19.86 3.77 -13.46
CA MET A 87 20.53 3.24 -12.27
C MET A 87 21.14 1.84 -12.46
N GLY A 88 20.54 0.93 -13.24
CA GLY A 88 21.14 -0.34 -13.68
C GLY A 88 21.55 -1.35 -12.58
N ILE A 89 21.18 -1.13 -11.31
CA ILE A 89 21.73 -1.90 -10.16
C ILE A 89 20.95 -3.21 -9.89
N HIS A 90 19.67 -3.27 -10.23
CA HIS A 90 18.77 -4.39 -9.90
C HIS A 90 18.03 -4.93 -11.15
N PRO A 91 17.61 -6.21 -11.16
CA PRO A 91 16.90 -6.78 -12.29
C PRO A 91 15.59 -6.04 -12.57
N LEU A 92 15.22 -5.97 -13.85
CA LEU A 92 14.06 -5.23 -14.34
C LEU A 92 12.75 -5.56 -13.60
N ALA A 93 12.59 -6.80 -13.18
CA ALA A 93 11.41 -7.29 -12.46
C ALA A 93 11.23 -6.65 -11.07
N ASP A 94 12.29 -6.16 -10.42
CA ASP A 94 12.19 -5.52 -9.10
C ASP A 94 11.72 -4.08 -9.23
N TRP A 95 12.24 -3.35 -10.22
CA TRP A 95 11.83 -1.97 -10.52
C TRP A 95 10.42 -1.90 -11.09
N LEU A 96 10.02 -2.86 -11.91
CA LEU A 96 8.63 -2.96 -12.36
C LEU A 96 7.68 -3.34 -11.22
N ALA A 97 8.09 -4.20 -10.28
CA ALA A 97 7.26 -4.56 -9.14
C ALA A 97 6.99 -3.33 -8.24
N VAL A 98 8.03 -2.55 -7.92
CA VAL A 98 7.91 -1.29 -7.18
C VAL A 98 7.09 -0.25 -7.95
N GLY A 99 7.33 -0.12 -9.26
CA GLY A 99 6.58 0.81 -10.12
C GLY A 99 5.12 0.43 -10.37
N SER A 100 4.76 -0.85 -10.17
CA SER A 100 3.42 -1.38 -10.39
C SER A 100 2.57 -1.43 -9.12
N ASP A 101 3.04 -0.86 -8.00
CA ASP A 101 2.34 -0.79 -6.72
C ASP A 101 0.98 -0.04 -6.82
N MET A 102 0.84 0.84 -7.82
CA MET A 102 -0.40 1.53 -8.21
C MET A 102 -1.17 2.16 -7.04
N GLY A 103 -0.45 2.59 -5.99
CA GLY A 103 -1.00 3.34 -4.86
C GLY A 103 -1.53 2.50 -3.70
N TYR A 104 -1.28 1.19 -3.69
CA TYR A 104 -1.57 0.33 -2.52
C TYR A 104 -0.36 0.25 -1.57
N TYR A 105 0.16 1.41 -1.18
CA TYR A 105 1.40 1.60 -0.40
C TYR A 105 1.57 0.63 0.78
N SER A 106 0.51 0.28 1.51
CA SER A 106 0.60 -0.61 2.68
C SER A 106 0.35 -2.09 2.38
N LEU A 107 -0.40 -2.41 1.32
CA LEU A 107 -0.70 -3.81 0.97
C LEU A 107 0.36 -4.36 0.01
N SER A 108 0.75 -3.56 -0.97
CA SER A 108 1.73 -3.98 -1.96
C SER A 108 3.15 -3.96 -1.40
N SER A 109 3.52 -3.04 -0.50
CA SER A 109 4.78 -3.15 0.27
C SER A 109 4.86 -4.41 1.14
N ALA A 110 3.74 -4.81 1.77
CA ALA A 110 3.67 -6.03 2.57
C ALA A 110 3.82 -7.28 1.68
N LEU A 111 3.12 -7.32 0.54
CA LEU A 111 3.22 -8.43 -0.43
C LEU A 111 4.61 -8.50 -1.07
N ILE A 112 5.20 -7.37 -1.50
CA ILE A 112 6.55 -7.32 -2.08
C ILE A 112 7.60 -7.73 -1.04
N GLY A 113 7.42 -7.31 0.23
CA GLY A 113 8.26 -7.70 1.35
C GLY A 113 8.21 -9.21 1.64
N GLU A 114 7.04 -9.84 1.53
CA GLU A 114 6.90 -11.30 1.68
C GLU A 114 7.45 -12.08 0.47
N TYR A 115 7.22 -11.61 -0.76
CA TYR A 115 7.55 -12.37 -1.98
C TYR A 115 9.00 -12.22 -2.45
N LYS A 116 9.72 -11.14 -2.09
CA LYS A 116 11.10 -10.92 -2.54
C LYS A 116 12.06 -10.57 -1.41
N ASP A 117 11.97 -9.37 -0.84
CA ASP A 117 12.89 -8.89 0.19
C ASP A 117 12.29 -7.70 0.95
N ALA A 118 12.53 -7.64 2.26
CA ALA A 118 12.06 -6.54 3.12
C ALA A 118 12.58 -5.15 2.70
N MET A 119 13.75 -5.09 2.04
CA MET A 119 14.30 -3.87 1.44
C MET A 119 13.51 -3.39 0.22
N LEU A 120 12.95 -4.30 -0.59
CA LEU A 120 12.11 -3.93 -1.72
C LEU A 120 10.71 -3.51 -1.25
N GLY A 121 10.22 -4.12 -0.17
CA GLY A 121 8.99 -3.70 0.50
C GLY A 121 9.07 -2.29 1.09
N SER A 122 10.22 -1.89 1.67
CA SER A 122 10.37 -0.53 2.22
C SER A 122 10.54 0.57 1.18
N VAL A 123 11.10 0.26 0.01
CA VAL A 123 11.20 1.19 -1.13
C VAL A 123 9.85 1.38 -1.85
N ALA A 124 8.93 0.42 -1.68
CA ALA A 124 7.55 0.50 -2.19
C ALA A 124 6.58 1.30 -1.30
N LEU A 125 6.99 1.68 -0.07
CA LEU A 125 6.23 2.52 0.86
C LEU A 125 6.47 4.01 0.60
#